data_AF-A0A9E1DPZ0-F1
#
_entry.id   AF-A0A9E1DPZ0-F1
#
_cell.length_a   1.000
_cell.length_b   1.000
_cell.length_c   1.000
_cell.angle_alpha   90.00
_cell.angle_beta   90.00
_cell.angle_gamma   90.00
#
_symmetry.space_group_name_H-M   'P 1'
#
loop_
_entity.id
_entity.type
_entity.pdbx_description
1 polymer ?
#
loop_
_entity_poly.entity_id
_entity_poly.type
_entity_poly.pdbx_seq_one_letter_code
_entity_poly.pdbx_strand_id
1 'polypeptide(L)'
;MVRNETDSPKSAASHSLESLMATRRVDAWILCLPESDREPDATFLHLDWRFRGAIARALQAGAISRESGEVSLIPCTRPVSDSGRETFRILTLGVNDRRNVSTQEMAKLAKNVDGLGLKSIGFSASDFGWSASEAKRHFPKGRAELWVTE
;
A
#
# COMPACT_ATOMS: atom_id res chain seq x y z
N MET A 1 -41.76 27.65 -3.82
CA MET A 1 -40.54 27.42 -4.62
C MET A 1 -39.42 27.09 -3.64
N VAL A 2 -39.22 25.80 -3.33
CA VAL A 2 -38.16 25.33 -2.42
C VAL A 2 -37.28 24.42 -3.25
N ARG A 3 -36.09 24.92 -3.61
CA ARG A 3 -35.05 24.09 -4.25
C ARG A 3 -34.38 23.29 -3.15
N ASN A 4 -34.67 22.00 -3.10
CA ASN A 4 -33.80 21.02 -2.47
C ASN A 4 -32.52 20.96 -3.31
N GLU A 5 -31.45 21.59 -2.83
CA GLU A 5 -30.11 21.29 -3.30
C GLU A 5 -29.72 19.93 -2.71
N THR A 6 -29.92 18.89 -3.50
CA THR A 6 -29.32 17.58 -3.32
C THR A 6 -27.80 17.75 -3.24
N ASP A 7 -27.26 17.47 -2.05
CA ASP A 7 -25.85 17.18 -1.81
C ASP A 7 -25.36 16.20 -2.89
N SER A 8 -24.63 16.74 -3.85
CA SER A 8 -23.91 15.94 -4.83
C SER A 8 -22.75 15.25 -4.09
N PRO A 9 -22.54 13.94 -4.27
CA PRO A 9 -21.39 13.27 -3.67
C PRO A 9 -20.12 13.96 -4.20
N LYS A 10 -19.33 14.55 -3.30
CA LYS A 10 -18.00 15.05 -3.62
C LYS A 10 -17.25 13.95 -4.37
N SER A 11 -17.04 14.18 -5.66
CA SER A 11 -16.18 13.36 -6.52
C SER A 11 -14.88 13.09 -5.77
N ALA A 12 -14.65 11.84 -5.41
CA ALA A 12 -13.42 11.42 -4.78
C ALA A 12 -12.32 11.62 -5.83
N ALA A 13 -11.54 12.67 -5.69
CA ALA A 13 -10.35 12.85 -6.52
C ALA A 13 -9.52 11.57 -6.42
N SER A 14 -9.27 10.90 -7.55
CA SER A 14 -8.33 9.79 -7.60
C SER A 14 -6.96 10.35 -7.20
N HIS A 15 -6.51 10.02 -5.99
CA HIS A 15 -5.22 10.46 -5.49
C HIS A 15 -4.15 9.55 -6.11
N SER A 16 -3.13 10.10 -6.77
CA SER A 16 -2.00 9.28 -7.23
C SER A 16 -1.11 8.88 -6.05
N LEU A 17 -0.38 7.76 -6.19
CA LEU A 17 0.62 7.31 -5.24
C LEU A 17 1.61 8.44 -4.88
N GLU A 18 2.12 9.15 -5.88
CA GLU A 18 3.09 10.23 -5.72
C GLU A 18 2.52 11.40 -4.92
N SER A 19 1.25 11.75 -5.16
CA SER A 19 0.56 12.80 -4.41
C SER A 19 0.41 12.42 -2.93
N LEU A 20 0.03 11.17 -2.65
CA LEU A 20 -0.12 10.67 -1.29
C LEU A 20 1.22 10.62 -0.54
N MET A 21 2.28 10.19 -1.21
CA MET A 21 3.64 10.19 -0.66
C MET A 21 4.14 11.62 -0.40
N ALA A 22 3.99 12.53 -1.36
CA ALA A 22 4.48 13.91 -1.25
C ALA A 22 3.77 14.68 -0.12
N THR A 23 2.47 14.45 0.05
CA THR A 23 1.67 15.12 1.11
C THR A 23 1.85 14.51 2.50
N ARG A 24 2.56 13.37 2.61
CA ARG A 24 2.72 12.60 3.86
C ARG A 24 1.40 12.30 4.57
N ARG A 25 0.31 12.18 3.80
CA ARG A 25 -1.01 11.80 4.33
C ARG A 25 -1.10 10.33 4.69
N VAL A 26 -0.20 9.52 4.14
CA VAL A 26 -0.12 8.07 4.33
C VAL A 26 1.12 7.75 5.18
N ASP A 27 0.94 7.03 6.29
CA ASP A 27 2.06 6.60 7.15
C ASP A 27 2.89 5.48 6.53
N ALA A 28 2.23 4.57 5.80
CA ALA A 28 2.86 3.48 5.07
C ALA A 28 2.08 3.08 3.82
N TRP A 29 2.79 2.65 2.78
CA TRP A 29 2.18 2.04 1.61
C TRP A 29 2.27 0.53 1.66
N ILE A 30 1.17 -0.16 1.38
CA ILE A 30 1.11 -1.60 1.37
C ILE A 30 1.44 -2.13 -0.01
N LEU A 31 2.33 -3.10 -0.07
CA LEU A 31 2.76 -3.78 -1.28
C LEU A 31 2.52 -5.29 -1.16
N CYS A 32 1.78 -5.84 -2.10
CA CYS A 32 1.48 -7.25 -2.19
C CYS A 32 2.61 -8.01 -2.90
N LEU A 33 3.12 -9.07 -2.29
CA LEU A 33 4.26 -9.85 -2.77
C LEU A 33 3.87 -11.31 -2.99
N PRO A 34 3.37 -11.67 -4.17
CA PRO A 34 2.98 -13.05 -4.46
C PRO A 34 4.18 -14.00 -4.55
N GLU A 35 4.04 -15.19 -3.98
CA GLU A 35 5.06 -16.25 -3.98
C GLU A 35 5.47 -16.64 -5.40
N SER A 36 4.49 -16.75 -6.29
CA SER A 36 4.68 -17.27 -7.64
C SER A 36 5.05 -16.22 -8.70
N ASP A 37 5.11 -14.93 -8.36
CA ASP A 37 5.40 -13.93 -9.39
C ASP A 37 6.83 -14.01 -9.89
N ARG A 38 6.92 -14.28 -11.19
CA ARG A 38 8.13 -14.14 -11.99
C ARG A 38 8.39 -12.68 -12.34
N GLU A 39 7.35 -11.86 -12.44
CA GLU A 39 7.44 -10.45 -12.83
C GLU A 39 6.77 -9.54 -11.78
N PRO A 40 7.45 -8.49 -11.30
CA PRO A 40 6.87 -7.52 -10.38
C PRO A 40 5.80 -6.66 -11.08
N ASP A 41 4.78 -6.23 -10.33
CA ASP A 41 3.78 -5.28 -10.82
C ASP A 41 4.33 -3.86 -10.95
N ALA A 42 3.53 -2.97 -11.56
CA ALA A 42 3.86 -1.59 -11.77
C ALA A 42 4.09 -0.78 -10.47
N THR A 43 3.33 -1.06 -9.40
CA THR A 43 3.48 -0.40 -8.11
C THR A 43 4.79 -0.82 -7.45
N PHE A 44 5.13 -2.12 -7.46
CA PHE A 44 6.45 -2.59 -7.04
C PHE A 44 7.55 -1.86 -7.81
N LEU A 45 7.50 -1.89 -9.14
CA LEU A 45 8.54 -1.32 -10.00
C LEU A 45 8.70 0.19 -9.75
N HIS A 46 7.59 0.91 -9.60
CA HIS A 46 7.59 2.35 -9.33
C HIS A 46 8.24 2.67 -7.98
N LEU A 47 7.80 2.00 -6.91
CA LEU A 47 8.32 2.22 -5.56
C LEU A 47 9.79 1.82 -5.47
N ASP A 48 10.16 0.67 -6.03
CA ASP A 48 11.53 0.18 -6.01
C ASP A 48 12.45 1.12 -6.79
N TRP A 49 12.06 1.58 -7.99
CA TRP A 49 12.80 2.58 -8.75
C TRP A 49 12.97 3.88 -7.96
N ARG A 50 11.87 4.41 -7.39
CA ARG A 50 11.89 5.64 -6.58
C ARG A 50 12.86 5.55 -5.40
N PHE A 51 12.92 4.39 -4.75
CA PHE A 51 13.80 4.12 -3.61
C PHE A 51 15.09 3.38 -4.01
N ARG A 52 15.48 3.50 -5.29
CA ARG A 52 16.76 3.02 -5.83
C ARG A 52 17.02 1.55 -5.55
N GLY A 53 16.05 0.67 -5.73
CA GLY A 53 16.18 -0.78 -5.56
C GLY A 53 16.09 -1.27 -4.11
N ALA A 54 15.53 -0.47 -3.20
CA ALA A 54 15.51 -0.81 -1.77
C ALA A 54 14.67 -2.07 -1.47
N ILE A 55 13.54 -2.25 -2.16
CA ILE A 55 12.62 -3.37 -1.93
C ILE A 55 13.22 -4.63 -2.52
N ALA A 56 13.74 -4.56 -3.76
CA ALA A 56 14.40 -5.69 -4.41
C ALA A 56 15.63 -6.18 -3.62
N ARG A 57 16.46 -5.26 -3.09
CA ARG A 57 17.58 -5.63 -2.22
C ARG A 57 17.12 -6.26 -0.91
N ALA A 58 16.05 -5.77 -0.30
CA ALA A 58 15.50 -6.35 0.93
C ALA A 58 15.00 -7.79 0.69
N LEU A 59 14.36 -8.06 -0.46
CA LEU A 59 13.99 -9.41 -0.89
C LEU A 59 15.22 -10.30 -1.08
N GLN A 60 16.22 -9.84 -1.84
CA GLN A 60 17.43 -10.61 -2.12
C GLN A 60 18.25 -10.93 -0.86
N ALA A 61 18.24 -10.03 0.13
CA ALA A 61 18.90 -10.23 1.41
C ALA A 61 18.10 -11.12 2.38
N GLY A 62 16.88 -11.51 2.03
CA GLY A 62 15.97 -12.25 2.93
C GLY A 62 15.44 -11.41 4.10
N ALA A 63 15.54 -10.08 4.02
CA ALA A 63 15.03 -9.16 5.04
C ALA A 63 13.50 -9.02 4.98
N ILE A 64 12.92 -9.30 3.82
CA ILE A 64 11.48 -9.47 3.62
C ILE A 64 11.22 -10.75 2.84
N SER A 65 10.06 -11.38 3.09
CA SER A 65 9.66 -12.64 2.48
C SER A 65 8.45 -12.45 1.55
N ARG A 66 8.31 -13.36 0.59
CA ARG A 66 7.10 -13.51 -0.22
C ARG A 66 6.13 -14.54 0.37
N GLU A 67 6.54 -15.27 1.40
CA GLU A 67 5.75 -16.32 2.04
C GLU A 67 4.37 -15.81 2.46
N SER A 68 3.34 -16.60 2.16
CA SER A 68 1.94 -16.26 2.38
C SER A 68 1.67 -15.86 3.84
N GLY A 69 1.21 -14.62 4.00
CA GLY A 69 0.87 -14.00 5.27
C GLY A 69 2.06 -13.51 6.07
N GLU A 70 3.29 -13.54 5.54
CA GLU A 70 4.39 -12.77 6.10
C GLU A 70 4.16 -11.29 5.88
N VAL A 71 4.39 -10.49 6.92
CA VAL A 71 4.22 -9.03 6.89
C VAL A 71 5.50 -8.39 7.36
N SER A 72 6.02 -7.44 6.59
CA SER A 72 7.27 -6.76 6.94
C SER A 72 7.18 -5.27 6.69
N LEU A 73 7.81 -4.47 7.56
CA LEU A 73 7.87 -3.01 7.40
C LEU A 73 9.29 -2.59 7.01
N ILE A 74 9.43 -1.99 5.84
CA ILE A 74 10.70 -1.46 5.34
C ILE A 74 10.65 0.07 5.35
N PRO A 75 11.53 0.75 6.11
CA PRO A 75 11.77 2.16 5.91
C PRO A 75 12.60 2.35 4.63
N CYS A 76 11.99 2.90 3.59
CA CYS A 76 12.67 3.22 2.35
C CYS A 76 13.08 4.70 2.36
N THR A 77 14.39 4.94 2.21
CA THR A 77 14.94 6.30 2.24
C THR A 77 15.54 6.66 0.90
N ARG A 78 15.26 7.88 0.41
CA ARG A 78 15.96 8.45 -0.75
C ARG A 78 16.51 9.84 -0.43
N PRO A 79 17.66 10.24 -1.02
CA PRO A 79 18.11 11.62 -0.97
C PRO A 79 17.11 12.54 -1.67
N VAL A 80 16.83 13.71 -1.11
CA VAL A 80 15.99 14.74 -1.74
C VAL A 80 16.74 16.07 -1.71
N SER A 81 17.25 16.45 -2.89
CA SER A 81 18.07 17.66 -3.16
C SER A 81 19.09 17.97 -2.05
N ASP A 82 19.51 19.24 -1.94
CA ASP A 82 20.48 19.70 -0.96
C ASP A 82 19.91 19.77 0.48
N SER A 83 18.65 19.36 0.68
CA SER A 83 17.88 19.60 1.91
C SER A 83 17.62 18.36 2.78
N GLY A 84 18.02 17.16 2.34
CA GLY A 84 18.11 15.99 3.24
C GLY A 84 17.64 14.66 2.64
N ARG A 85 16.94 13.88 3.46
CA ARG A 85 16.47 12.52 3.13
C ARG A 85 14.97 12.42 3.34
N GLU A 86 14.26 11.91 2.34
CA GLU A 86 12.87 11.48 2.48
C GLU A 86 12.87 10.02 2.89
N THR A 87 12.22 9.71 4.01
CA THR A 87 11.94 8.33 4.43
C THR A 87 10.45 8.09 4.34
N PHE A 88 10.08 6.99 3.71
CA PHE A 88 8.71 6.54 3.57
C PHE A 88 8.64 5.05 3.90
N ARG A 89 7.57 4.61 4.55
CA ARG A 89 7.46 3.23 5.00
C ARG A 89 6.70 2.40 3.97
N ILE A 90 7.25 1.25 3.61
CA ILE A 90 6.58 0.24 2.80
C ILE A 90 6.25 -0.93 3.72
N LEU A 91 4.98 -1.30 3.79
CA LEU A 91 4.51 -2.50 4.47
C LEU A 91 4.27 -3.57 3.42
N THR A 92 4.96 -4.69 3.48
CA THR A 92 4.78 -5.78 2.52
C THR A 92 3.86 -6.84 3.09
N LEU A 93 3.05 -7.46 2.24
CA LEU A 93 2.27 -8.64 2.55
C LEU A 93 2.64 -9.73 1.53
N GLY A 94 3.28 -10.81 2.00
CA GLY A 94 3.44 -12.02 1.21
C GLY A 94 2.09 -12.68 0.96
N VAL A 95 1.82 -13.11 -0.26
CA VAL A 95 0.58 -13.80 -0.63
C VAL A 95 0.84 -14.99 -1.54
N ASN A 96 -0.07 -15.96 -1.58
CA ASN A 96 0.02 -17.02 -2.59
C ASN A 96 -0.24 -16.47 -4.00
N ASP A 97 -1.37 -15.78 -4.16
CA ASP A 97 -1.83 -15.17 -5.42
C ASP A 97 -2.48 -13.82 -5.10
N ARG A 98 -2.05 -12.77 -5.82
CA ARG A 98 -2.62 -11.43 -5.70
C ARG A 98 -4.13 -11.42 -5.90
N ARG A 99 -4.65 -12.21 -6.85
CA ARG A 99 -6.09 -12.23 -7.17
C ARG A 99 -6.93 -12.91 -6.10
N ASN A 100 -6.30 -13.61 -5.17
CA ASN A 100 -6.98 -14.39 -4.14
C ASN A 100 -6.30 -14.23 -2.78
N VAL A 101 -6.16 -12.97 -2.32
CA VAL A 101 -5.68 -12.71 -0.96
C VAL A 101 -6.71 -13.21 0.05
N SER A 102 -6.30 -14.17 0.85
CA SER A 102 -7.13 -14.84 1.85
C SER A 102 -7.51 -13.91 3.01
N THR A 103 -8.62 -14.21 3.67
CA THR A 103 -9.03 -13.52 4.89
C THR A 103 -7.98 -13.61 6.00
N GLN A 104 -7.21 -14.71 6.05
CA GLN A 104 -6.14 -14.89 7.03
C GLN A 104 -4.96 -13.93 6.77
N GLU A 105 -4.53 -13.78 5.51
CA GLU A 105 -3.49 -12.82 5.12
C GLU A 105 -3.93 -11.39 5.45
N MET A 106 -5.17 -11.02 5.12
CA MET A 106 -5.73 -9.70 5.46
C MET A 106 -5.84 -9.47 6.96
N ALA A 107 -6.20 -10.49 7.75
CA ALA A 107 -6.26 -10.38 9.20
C ALA A 107 -4.87 -10.18 9.82
N LYS A 108 -3.84 -10.88 9.30
CA LYS A 108 -2.44 -10.67 9.71
C LYS A 108 -1.97 -9.26 9.36
N LEU A 109 -2.28 -8.77 8.16
CA LEU A 109 -1.98 -7.40 7.74
C LEU A 109 -2.62 -6.38 8.69
N ALA A 110 -3.92 -6.49 8.96
CA ALA A 110 -4.63 -5.59 9.86
C ALA A 110 -4.04 -5.58 11.28
N LYS A 111 -3.72 -6.76 11.83
CA LYS A 111 -3.05 -6.87 13.14
C LYS A 111 -1.70 -6.15 13.16
N ASN A 112 -0.91 -6.24 12.09
CA ASN A 112 0.37 -5.55 12.00
C ASN A 112 0.20 -4.03 11.85
N VAL A 113 -0.77 -3.58 11.05
CA VAL A 113 -1.12 -2.15 10.93
C VAL A 113 -1.48 -1.57 12.30
N ASP A 114 -2.35 -2.24 13.04
CA ASP A 114 -2.75 -1.82 14.39
C ASP A 114 -1.59 -1.89 15.39
N GLY A 115 -0.79 -2.97 15.35
CA GLY A 115 0.35 -3.17 16.24
C GLY A 115 1.48 -2.15 16.03
N LEU A 116 1.66 -1.68 14.80
CA LEU A 116 2.58 -0.60 14.44
C LEU A 116 2.02 0.80 14.74
N GLY A 117 0.74 0.90 15.10
CA GLY A 117 0.07 2.17 15.37
C GLY A 117 -0.05 3.09 14.15
N LEU A 118 -0.12 2.51 12.95
CA LEU A 118 -0.30 3.27 11.71
C LEU A 118 -1.70 3.87 11.70
N LYS A 119 -1.79 5.18 11.46
CA LYS A 119 -3.05 5.93 11.43
C LYS A 119 -3.61 6.06 10.02
N SER A 120 -2.75 5.96 9.01
CA SER A 120 -3.16 5.96 7.61
C SER A 120 -2.28 5.04 6.78
N ILE A 121 -2.91 4.28 5.89
CA ILE A 121 -2.23 3.37 4.98
C ILE A 121 -2.76 3.55 3.57
N GLY A 122 -1.88 3.36 2.59
CA GLY A 122 -2.21 3.44 1.17
C GLY A 122 -1.94 2.14 0.46
N PHE A 123 -2.71 1.81 -0.57
CA PHE A 123 -2.43 0.69 -1.46
C PHE A 123 -3.06 0.92 -2.83
N SER A 124 -2.54 0.23 -3.85
CA SER A 124 -3.14 0.18 -5.18
C SER A 124 -4.07 -1.03 -5.25
N ALA A 125 -5.29 -0.84 -5.76
CA ALA A 125 -6.23 -1.94 -5.94
C ALA A 125 -5.68 -2.97 -6.94
N SER A 126 -5.03 -2.53 -8.01
CA SER A 126 -4.44 -3.42 -9.01
C SER A 126 -3.28 -4.27 -8.49
N ASP A 127 -2.53 -3.80 -7.49
CA ASP A 127 -1.50 -4.62 -6.80
C ASP A 127 -2.11 -5.82 -6.06
N PHE A 128 -3.38 -5.72 -5.66
CA PHE A 128 -4.17 -6.80 -5.07
C PHE A 128 -5.07 -7.51 -6.11
N GLY A 129 -4.91 -7.23 -7.41
CA GLY A 129 -5.79 -7.78 -8.44
C GLY A 129 -7.27 -7.41 -8.28
N TRP A 130 -7.58 -6.33 -7.55
CA TRP A 130 -8.93 -5.87 -7.27
C TRP A 130 -9.27 -4.63 -8.10
N SER A 131 -10.57 -4.39 -8.29
CA SER A 131 -11.05 -3.06 -8.64
C SER A 131 -11.02 -2.11 -7.45
N ALA A 132 -10.99 -0.81 -7.71
CA ALA A 132 -11.10 0.21 -6.66
C ALA A 132 -12.38 0.05 -5.80
N SER A 133 -13.46 -0.50 -6.38
CA SER A 133 -14.72 -0.77 -5.69
C SER A 133 -14.65 -1.96 -4.72
N GLU A 134 -13.83 -2.97 -5.04
CA GLU A 134 -13.61 -4.17 -4.23
C GLU A 134 -12.63 -3.92 -3.09
N ALA A 135 -11.59 -3.12 -3.35
CA ALA A 135 -10.53 -2.80 -2.38
C ALA A 135 -11.07 -2.39 -0.99
N LYS A 136 -12.09 -1.53 -0.95
CA LYS A 136 -12.70 -1.06 0.31
C LYS A 136 -13.51 -2.14 1.05
N ARG A 137 -13.94 -3.19 0.36
CA ARG A 137 -14.71 -4.30 0.95
C ARG A 137 -13.80 -5.37 1.54
N HIS A 138 -12.65 -5.62 0.91
CA HIS A 138 -11.70 -6.65 1.33
C HIS A 138 -10.82 -6.20 2.50
N PHE A 139 -10.52 -4.90 2.59
CA PHE A 139 -9.73 -4.41 3.69
C PHE A 139 -10.55 -4.42 5.00
N PRO A 140 -10.07 -5.08 6.07
CA PRO A 140 -10.77 -5.09 7.34
C PRO A 140 -10.98 -3.66 7.85
N LYS A 141 -12.16 -3.38 8.42
CA LYS A 141 -12.40 -2.10 9.08
C LYS A 141 -11.48 -2.00 10.30
N GLY A 142 -10.41 -1.24 10.16
CA GLY A 142 -9.43 -0.96 11.21
C GLY A 142 -9.52 0.48 11.71
N ARG A 143 -8.59 0.85 12.58
CA ARG A 143 -8.44 2.25 13.04
C ARG A 143 -7.75 3.14 12.02
N ALA A 144 -6.95 2.54 11.14
CA ALA A 144 -6.22 3.28 10.11
C ALA A 144 -7.15 3.74 8.98
N GLU A 145 -6.96 4.98 8.55
CA GLU A 145 -7.57 5.51 7.32
C GLU A 145 -6.98 4.80 6.09
N LEU A 146 -7.84 4.42 5.15
CA LEU A 146 -7.46 3.70 3.94
C LEU A 146 -7.46 4.63 2.72
N TRP A 147 -6.32 4.71 2.05
CA TRP A 147 -6.14 5.39 0.78
C TRP A 147 -5.99 4.35 -0.33
N VAL A 148 -6.92 4.35 -1.28
CA VAL A 148 -6.92 3.39 -2.39
C VAL A 148 -6.66 4.14 -3.68
N THR A 149 -5.68 3.67 -4.45
CA THR A 149 -5.45 4.09 -5.83
C THR A 149 -5.89 2.98 -6.77
N GLU A 150 -6.05 3.31 -8.06
CA GLU A 150 -6.17 2.30 -9.11
C GLU A 150 -4.90 1.41 -9.15
#